data_AF-A0A9Q5W9P1-F1
#
_entry.id   AF-A0A9Q5W9P1-F1
#
_cell.length_a   1.000
_cell.length_b   1.000
_cell.length_c   1.000
_cell.angle_alpha   90.00
_cell.angle_beta   90.00
_cell.angle_gamma   90.00
#
_symmetry.space_group_name_H-M   'P 1'
#
loop_
_entity.id
_entity.type
_entity.pdbx_description
1 polymer ?
#
loop_
_entity_poly.entity_id
_entity_poly.type
_entity_poly.pdbx_seq_one_letter_code
_entity_poly.pdbx_strand_id
1 'polypeptide(L)'
;MRRKSTPRTTTSSKPSIFQSPIFNLTTIAILGGVLVLGIGIGIAFSSTTTLTPSNVASREFIDLKAPNPEICVQYGASAMVMDARLFVTLNPFNVYVSQPNIRPGCVIRQNNWAILENKKLVTSDQVRECKNRLNTFGFTGNLDSEKPDIRCIYQNEAGQNFFLSQPGAVAPNQETDRF
;
A
#
# COMPACT_ATOMS: atom_id res chain seq x y z
N MET A 1 32.53 -8.57 81.19
CA MET A 1 31.12 -8.57 81.64
C MET A 1 30.43 -7.28 81.23
N ARG A 2 29.50 -7.33 80.27
CA ARG A 2 28.33 -6.42 80.15
C ARG A 2 27.47 -6.90 78.98
N ARG A 3 26.40 -7.64 79.28
CA ARG A 3 25.33 -8.01 78.33
C ARG A 3 24.42 -6.78 78.18
N LYS A 4 24.23 -6.30 76.95
CA LYS A 4 23.28 -5.24 76.61
C LYS A 4 22.01 -5.88 76.05
N SER A 5 20.87 -5.41 76.55
CA SER A 5 19.52 -5.92 76.40
C SER A 5 18.93 -5.72 74.99
N THR A 6 18.23 -6.74 74.51
CA THR A 6 17.42 -6.80 73.29
C THR A 6 16.17 -5.91 73.39
N PRO A 7 15.80 -5.13 72.35
CA PRO A 7 14.46 -4.57 72.24
C PRO A 7 13.52 -5.47 71.42
N ARG A 8 12.26 -5.38 71.85
CA ARG A 8 11.08 -6.18 71.53
C ARG A 8 10.60 -6.01 70.09
N THR A 9 10.15 -7.11 69.51
CA THR A 9 9.46 -7.26 68.23
C THR A 9 8.21 -6.38 68.15
N THR A 10 8.13 -5.53 67.14
CA THR A 10 6.86 -4.95 66.65
C THR A 10 6.66 -5.40 65.22
N THR A 11 5.73 -6.33 65.05
CA THR A 11 5.17 -6.76 63.77
C THR A 11 4.65 -5.54 63.02
N SER A 12 5.36 -5.13 61.96
CA SER A 12 4.86 -4.17 60.99
C SER A 12 3.79 -4.87 60.15
N SER A 13 2.53 -4.56 60.45
CA SER A 13 1.39 -4.95 59.64
C SER A 13 1.50 -4.28 58.26
N LYS A 14 1.63 -5.08 57.20
CA LYS A 14 1.43 -4.66 55.81
C LYS A 14 0.09 -3.90 55.71
N PRO A 15 0.03 -2.68 55.17
CA PRO A 15 -1.24 -2.12 54.75
C PRO A 15 -1.70 -2.88 53.51
N SER A 16 -2.92 -3.41 53.61
CA SER A 16 -3.67 -4.07 52.55
C SER A 16 -3.80 -3.17 51.34
N ILE A 17 -3.23 -3.62 50.22
CA ILE A 17 -3.74 -3.33 48.87
C ILE A 17 -5.19 -3.80 48.88
N PHE A 18 -6.13 -2.87 48.78
CA PHE A 18 -7.58 -2.99 48.54
C PHE A 18 -8.31 -1.90 49.36
N GLN A 19 -7.97 -0.64 49.09
CA GLN A 19 -8.92 0.45 49.30
C GLN A 19 -9.87 0.44 48.11
N SER A 20 -11.09 -0.01 48.37
CA SER A 20 -12.25 0.19 47.51
C SER A 20 -12.35 1.67 47.13
N PRO A 21 -12.59 2.02 45.86
CA PRO A 21 -12.75 3.41 45.50
C PRO A 21 -14.13 3.82 46.02
N ILE A 22 -14.15 4.77 46.93
CA ILE A 22 -15.37 5.53 47.21
C ILE A 22 -15.52 6.44 45.99
N PHE A 23 -16.08 5.90 44.91
CA PHE A 23 -16.34 6.67 43.70
C PHE A 23 -17.44 7.68 44.03
N ASN A 24 -17.03 8.89 44.37
CA ASN A 24 -17.95 10.00 44.51
C ASN A 24 -18.66 10.21 43.18
N LEU A 25 -19.99 10.32 43.22
CA LEU A 25 -20.83 10.53 42.02
C LEU A 25 -20.36 11.73 41.19
N THR A 26 -19.84 12.76 41.88
CA THR A 26 -19.23 13.95 41.28
C THR A 26 -17.97 13.61 40.49
N THR A 27 -17.11 12.73 40.98
CA THR A 27 -15.90 12.28 40.26
C THR A 27 -16.25 11.47 39.02
N ILE A 28 -17.26 10.59 39.09
CA ILE A 28 -17.75 9.86 37.90
C ILE A 28 -18.31 10.82 36.86
N ALA A 29 -19.12 11.81 37.27
CA ALA A 29 -19.69 12.79 36.37
C ALA A 29 -18.60 13.64 35.68
N ILE A 30 -17.56 14.04 36.42
CA ILE A 30 -16.42 14.78 35.86
C ILE A 30 -15.66 13.92 34.84
N LEU A 31 -15.33 12.68 35.18
CA LEU A 31 -14.61 11.78 34.27
C LEU A 31 -15.42 11.45 33.02
N GLY A 32 -16.74 11.22 33.17
CA GLY A 32 -17.64 11.02 32.04
C GLY A 32 -17.74 12.26 31.14
N GLY A 33 -17.82 13.46 31.73
CA GLY A 33 -17.84 14.72 30.99
C GLY A 33 -16.56 14.95 30.19
N VAL A 34 -15.39 14.72 30.79
CA VAL A 34 -14.08 14.83 30.12
C VAL A 34 -13.96 13.80 28.99
N LEU A 35 -14.46 12.58 29.18
CA LEU A 35 -14.45 11.54 28.15
C LEU A 35 -15.31 11.94 26.93
N VAL A 36 -16.54 12.42 27.16
CA VAL A 36 -17.44 12.86 26.07
C VAL A 36 -16.85 14.05 25.32
N LEU A 37 -16.24 15.01 26.03
CA LEU A 37 -15.50 16.12 25.43
C LEU A 37 -14.30 15.62 24.60
N GLY A 38 -13.53 14.67 25.14
CA GLY A 38 -12.39 14.06 24.44
C GLY A 38 -12.81 13.32 23.17
N ILE A 39 -13.92 12.57 23.20
CA ILE A 39 -14.49 11.90 22.03
C ILE A 39 -14.99 12.93 21.01
N GLY A 40 -15.73 13.96 21.44
CA GLY A 40 -16.23 15.01 20.55
C GLY A 40 -15.11 15.77 19.83
N ILE A 41 -14.06 16.13 20.57
CA ILE A 41 -12.87 16.79 20.02
C ILE A 41 -12.10 15.82 19.11
N GLY A 42 -11.91 14.57 19.53
CA GLY A 42 -11.23 13.55 18.74
C GLY A 42 -11.92 13.29 17.40
N ILE A 43 -13.25 13.21 17.37
CA ILE A 43 -14.03 13.05 16.14
C ILE A 43 -13.87 14.29 15.25
N ALA A 44 -13.94 15.50 15.80
CA ALA A 44 -13.75 16.73 15.03
C ALA A 44 -12.36 16.81 14.38
N PHE A 45 -11.29 16.49 15.11
CA PHE A 45 -9.92 16.44 14.55
C PHE A 45 -9.69 15.27 13.60
N SER A 46 -10.32 14.12 13.83
CA SER A 46 -10.24 12.98 12.90
C SER A 46 -10.94 13.29 11.58
N SER A 47 -12.03 14.07 11.63
CA SER A 47 -12.84 14.45 10.46
C SER A 47 -12.23 15.56 9.62
N THR A 48 -11.36 16.40 10.18
CA THR A 48 -10.69 17.50 9.45
C THR A 48 -9.27 17.17 9.03
N THR A 49 -8.90 15.89 8.93
CA THR A 49 -7.71 15.51 8.19
C THR A 49 -7.99 15.78 6.71
N THR A 50 -7.58 16.96 6.24
CA THR A 50 -7.35 17.21 4.82
C THR A 50 -6.23 16.27 4.40
N LEU A 51 -6.62 15.05 4.02
CA LEU A 51 -5.78 14.11 3.31
C LEU A 51 -5.44 14.79 1.98
N THR A 52 -4.34 15.55 1.93
CA THR A 52 -3.67 15.80 0.65
C THR A 52 -3.34 14.41 0.13
N PRO A 53 -4.00 13.90 -0.93
CA PRO A 53 -3.85 12.52 -1.35
C PRO A 53 -2.57 12.43 -2.17
N SER A 54 -1.42 12.53 -1.49
CA SER A 54 -0.11 12.16 -2.02
C SER A 54 0.25 10.71 -1.65
N ASN A 55 -0.62 10.03 -0.90
CA ASN A 55 -0.40 8.66 -0.43
C ASN A 55 -1.17 7.67 -1.30
N VAL A 56 -0.42 6.90 -2.09
CA VAL A 56 -0.85 5.69 -2.80
C VAL A 56 -1.06 4.51 -1.83
N ALA A 57 -1.62 4.76 -0.65
CA ALA A 57 -1.54 3.87 0.52
C ALA A 57 -2.53 2.68 0.51
N SER A 58 -3.42 2.57 -0.47
CA SER A 58 -4.39 1.48 -0.52
C SER A 58 -4.57 1.00 -1.95
N ARG A 59 -4.47 -0.32 -2.17
CA ARG A 59 -4.69 -0.96 -3.48
C ARG A 59 -6.02 -0.54 -4.09
N GLU A 60 -7.03 -0.43 -3.24
CA GLU A 60 -8.36 0.07 -3.59
C GLU A 60 -8.34 1.49 -4.19
N PHE A 61 -7.48 2.40 -3.70
CA PHE A 61 -7.33 3.73 -4.30
C PHE A 61 -6.74 3.65 -5.71
N ILE A 62 -5.83 2.71 -5.95
CA ILE A 62 -5.21 2.49 -7.27
C ILE A 62 -6.24 1.90 -8.23
N ASP A 63 -7.00 0.90 -7.76
CA ASP A 63 -8.04 0.22 -8.52
C ASP A 63 -9.15 1.20 -8.94
N LEU A 64 -9.61 2.05 -8.03
CA LEU A 64 -10.64 3.06 -8.30
C LEU A 64 -10.17 4.20 -9.21
N LYS A 65 -8.87 4.46 -9.28
CA LYS A 65 -8.29 5.51 -10.13
C LYS A 65 -7.78 4.98 -11.46
N ALA A 66 -7.79 3.66 -11.67
CA ALA A 66 -7.39 3.05 -12.93
C ALA A 66 -8.26 3.58 -14.09
N PRO A 67 -7.67 3.73 -15.29
CA PRO A 67 -8.46 4.05 -16.47
C PRO A 67 -9.40 2.90 -16.81
N ASN A 68 -10.72 3.16 -16.91
CA ASN A 68 -11.74 2.13 -17.12
C ASN A 68 -11.64 1.00 -16.06
N PRO A 69 -11.94 1.27 -14.78
CA PRO A 69 -11.68 0.35 -13.67
C PRO A 69 -12.37 -1.01 -13.86
N GLU A 70 -13.55 -1.05 -14.47
CA GLU A 70 -14.27 -2.29 -14.77
C GLU A 70 -13.49 -3.18 -15.75
N ILE A 71 -12.90 -2.58 -16.79
CA ILE A 71 -12.08 -3.30 -17.78
C ILE A 71 -10.81 -3.81 -17.11
N CYS A 72 -10.19 -2.98 -16.27
CA CYS A 72 -8.94 -3.34 -15.60
C CYS A 72 -9.10 -4.48 -14.61
N VAL A 73 -10.17 -4.47 -13.82
CA VAL A 73 -10.44 -5.57 -12.88
C VAL A 73 -10.81 -6.87 -13.63
N GLN A 74 -11.62 -6.78 -14.69
CA GLN A 74 -12.12 -7.96 -15.41
C GLN A 74 -11.08 -8.59 -16.34
N TYR A 75 -10.28 -7.77 -17.03
CA TYR A 75 -9.44 -8.22 -18.13
C TYR A 75 -7.94 -8.01 -17.90
N GLY A 76 -7.57 -7.40 -16.79
CA GLY A 76 -6.19 -6.99 -16.50
C GLY A 76 -5.88 -6.84 -15.02
N ALA A 77 -5.03 -5.87 -14.71
CA ALA A 77 -4.76 -5.36 -13.38
C ALA A 77 -4.58 -3.84 -13.42
N SER A 78 -4.99 -3.16 -12.35
CA SER A 78 -4.64 -1.76 -12.15
C SER A 78 -3.12 -1.63 -11.97
N ALA A 79 -2.57 -0.53 -12.47
CA ALA A 79 -1.14 -0.29 -12.45
C ALA A 79 -0.83 1.18 -12.15
N MET A 80 0.38 1.42 -11.64
CA MET A 80 0.97 2.74 -11.56
C MET A 80 1.99 2.89 -12.66
N VAL A 81 1.78 3.82 -13.56
CA VAL A 81 2.71 4.13 -14.63
C VAL A 81 3.60 5.27 -14.15
N MET A 82 4.92 5.06 -14.20
CA MET A 82 5.92 5.99 -13.69
C MET A 82 6.83 6.44 -14.84
N ASP A 83 6.83 7.73 -15.13
CA ASP A 83 7.76 8.33 -16.10
C ASP A 83 8.95 8.95 -15.36
N ALA A 84 10.10 8.27 -15.38
CA ALA A 84 11.34 8.72 -14.76
C ALA A 84 12.44 8.93 -15.80
N ARG A 85 13.32 9.91 -15.57
CA ARG A 85 14.51 10.11 -16.39
C ARG A 85 15.74 9.67 -15.60
N LEU A 86 16.53 8.80 -16.22
CA LEU A 86 17.83 8.38 -15.72
C LEU A 86 18.91 9.12 -16.51
N PHE A 87 19.78 9.83 -15.80
CA PHE A 87 20.92 10.52 -16.38
C PHE A 87 22.19 9.77 -15.99
N VAL A 88 22.97 9.34 -16.99
CA VAL A 88 24.26 8.69 -16.80
C VAL A 88 25.34 9.57 -17.40
N THR A 89 26.22 10.10 -16.57
CA THR A 89 27.43 10.80 -17.04
C THR A 89 28.58 9.79 -17.09
N LEU A 90 29.50 9.91 -18.05
CA LEU A 90 30.65 9.00 -18.21
C LEU A 90 31.97 9.62 -17.76
N ASN A 91 32.01 10.94 -17.53
CA ASN A 91 33.19 11.64 -17.05
C ASN A 91 32.80 12.92 -16.30
N PRO A 92 32.78 12.93 -14.95
CA PRO A 92 32.92 11.77 -14.07
C PRO A 92 31.71 10.81 -14.19
N PHE A 93 31.89 9.53 -13.87
CA PHE A 93 30.79 8.55 -13.92
C PHE A 93 29.79 8.80 -12.78
N ASN A 94 28.56 9.21 -13.09
CA ASN A 94 27.49 9.43 -12.11
C ASN A 94 26.13 9.02 -12.69
N VAL A 95 25.22 8.61 -11.81
CA VAL A 95 23.83 8.29 -12.16
C VAL A 95 22.89 9.15 -11.33
N TYR A 96 21.97 9.85 -11.99
CA TYR A 96 20.93 10.67 -11.36
C TYR A 96 19.55 10.21 -11.80
N VAL A 97 18.58 10.27 -10.90
CA VAL A 97 17.17 9.94 -11.17
C VAL A 97 16.32 11.17 -10.92
N SER A 98 15.49 11.55 -11.88
CA SER A 98 14.52 12.63 -11.69
C SER A 98 13.35 12.18 -10.83
N GLN A 99 12.64 13.12 -10.20
CA GLN A 99 11.34 12.84 -9.60
C GLN A 99 10.40 12.25 -10.68
N PRO A 100 9.82 11.05 -10.47
CA PRO A 100 8.94 10.43 -11.46
C PRO A 100 7.56 11.09 -11.46
N ASN A 101 6.97 11.23 -12.64
CA ASN A 101 5.53 11.53 -12.75
C ASN A 101 4.76 10.20 -12.66
N ILE A 102 3.82 10.10 -11.71
CA ILE A 102 3.02 8.89 -11.47
C ILE A 102 1.61 9.11 -12.00
N ARG A 103 1.16 8.21 -12.87
CA ARG A 103 -0.19 8.23 -13.46
C ARG A 103 -0.86 6.87 -13.24
N PRO A 104 -2.18 6.84 -13.03
CA PRO A 104 -2.91 5.58 -13.01
C PRO A 104 -2.90 4.96 -14.41
N GLY A 105 -2.72 3.65 -14.45
CA GLY A 105 -2.73 2.87 -15.67
C GLY A 105 -3.30 1.48 -15.43
N CYS A 106 -3.21 0.67 -16.46
CA CYS A 106 -3.81 -0.64 -16.49
C CYS A 106 -3.03 -1.56 -17.41
N VAL A 107 -2.82 -2.80 -16.99
CA VAL A 107 -2.13 -3.83 -17.78
C VAL A 107 -3.15 -4.91 -18.11
N ILE A 108 -3.35 -5.20 -19.40
CA ILE A 108 -4.34 -6.17 -19.89
C ILE A 108 -3.69 -7.53 -20.05
N ARG A 109 -4.33 -8.57 -19.50
CA ARG A 109 -3.89 -9.96 -19.66
C ARG A 109 -3.81 -10.38 -21.12
N GLN A 110 -2.81 -11.21 -21.45
CA GLN A 110 -2.54 -11.67 -22.83
C GLN A 110 -3.73 -12.30 -23.55
N ASN A 111 -4.59 -13.00 -22.82
CA ASN A 111 -5.80 -13.63 -23.35
C ASN A 111 -6.94 -12.64 -23.69
N ASN A 112 -6.85 -11.38 -23.26
CA ASN A 112 -7.91 -10.38 -23.40
C ASN A 112 -7.57 -9.22 -24.34
N TRP A 113 -6.47 -9.31 -25.10
CA TRP A 113 -6.05 -8.23 -26.02
C TRP A 113 -7.05 -7.94 -27.15
N ALA A 114 -7.93 -8.89 -27.46
CA ALA A 114 -9.01 -8.70 -28.43
C ALA A 114 -9.90 -7.48 -28.10
N ILE A 115 -9.98 -7.06 -26.83
CA ILE A 115 -10.74 -5.86 -26.42
C ILE A 115 -10.15 -4.59 -27.04
N LEU A 116 -8.82 -4.50 -27.10
CA LEU A 116 -8.12 -3.37 -27.68
C LEU A 116 -8.25 -3.37 -29.22
N GLU A 117 -8.19 -4.56 -29.85
CA GLU A 117 -8.40 -4.72 -31.30
C GLU A 117 -9.83 -4.38 -31.70
N ASN A 118 -10.83 -4.86 -30.94
CA ASN A 118 -12.25 -4.61 -31.21
C ASN A 118 -12.60 -3.12 -31.12
N LYS A 119 -11.95 -2.39 -30.21
CA LYS A 119 -12.05 -0.92 -30.10
C LYS A 119 -11.20 -0.18 -31.14
N LYS A 120 -10.47 -0.89 -32.00
CA LYS A 120 -9.54 -0.36 -33.02
C LYS A 120 -8.44 0.52 -32.42
N LEU A 121 -8.04 0.23 -31.18
CA LEU A 121 -7.00 0.95 -30.46
C LEU A 121 -5.61 0.37 -30.73
N VAL A 122 -5.56 -0.89 -31.15
CA VAL A 122 -4.35 -1.57 -31.64
C VAL A 122 -4.68 -2.35 -32.90
N THR A 123 -3.69 -2.56 -33.77
CA THR A 123 -3.82 -3.37 -34.98
C THR A 123 -3.38 -4.81 -34.74
N SER A 124 -3.83 -5.74 -35.58
CA SER A 124 -3.41 -7.15 -35.48
C SER A 124 -1.92 -7.36 -35.70
N ASP A 125 -1.25 -6.48 -36.45
CA ASP A 125 0.20 -6.49 -36.56
C ASP A 125 0.89 -6.08 -35.26
N GLN A 126 0.39 -5.03 -34.58
CA GLN A 126 0.91 -4.62 -33.27
C GLN A 126 0.71 -5.70 -32.22
N VAL A 127 -0.45 -6.37 -32.24
CA VAL A 127 -0.75 -7.50 -31.37
C VAL A 127 0.21 -8.65 -31.61
N ARG A 128 0.41 -9.04 -32.87
CA ARG A 128 1.35 -10.11 -33.25
C ARG A 128 2.78 -9.78 -32.84
N GLU A 129 3.24 -8.56 -33.11
CA GLU A 129 4.59 -8.13 -32.74
C GLU A 129 4.78 -8.13 -31.22
N CYS A 130 3.80 -7.61 -30.47
CA CYS A 130 3.86 -7.60 -29.02
C CYS A 130 3.90 -9.02 -28.44
N LYS A 131 3.07 -9.92 -28.98
CA LYS A 131 3.03 -11.34 -28.61
C LYS A 131 4.38 -12.02 -28.83
N ASN A 132 4.99 -11.79 -30.00
CA ASN A 132 6.26 -12.42 -30.37
C ASN A 132 7.42 -11.99 -29.46
N ARG A 133 7.30 -10.83 -28.81
CA ARG A 133 8.28 -10.33 -27.83
C ARG A 133 8.01 -10.80 -26.40
N LEU A 134 7.02 -11.67 -26.18
CA LEU A 134 6.58 -12.11 -24.86
C LEU A 134 6.21 -10.93 -23.94
N ASN A 135 5.65 -9.87 -24.54
CA ASN A 135 5.24 -8.65 -23.86
C ASN A 135 3.73 -8.66 -23.61
N THR A 136 3.25 -7.68 -22.85
CA THR A 136 1.84 -7.42 -22.58
C THR A 136 1.44 -5.98 -22.92
N PHE A 137 0.15 -5.66 -22.96
CA PHE A 137 -0.32 -4.30 -23.23
C PHE A 137 -0.63 -3.56 -21.95
N GLY A 138 -0.01 -2.39 -21.77
CA GLY A 138 -0.35 -1.42 -20.75
C GLY A 138 -0.96 -0.17 -21.36
N PHE A 139 -1.85 0.50 -20.63
CA PHE A 139 -2.39 1.79 -21.07
C PHE A 139 -2.61 2.78 -19.94
N THR A 140 -2.62 4.06 -20.30
CA THR A 140 -3.05 5.18 -19.45
C THR A 140 -4.10 6.02 -20.18
N GLY A 141 -4.99 6.65 -19.42
CA GLY A 141 -6.14 7.37 -19.96
C GLY A 141 -7.28 6.43 -20.38
N ASN A 142 -8.47 7.00 -20.53
CA ASN A 142 -9.68 6.22 -20.83
C ASN A 142 -9.66 5.71 -22.29
N LEU A 143 -9.95 4.42 -22.49
CA LEU A 143 -10.00 3.75 -23.80
C LEU A 143 -11.05 4.34 -24.75
N ASP A 144 -12.07 5.02 -24.21
CA ASP A 144 -13.12 5.69 -24.97
C ASP A 144 -12.78 7.15 -25.31
N SER A 145 -11.63 7.66 -24.83
CA SER A 145 -11.12 8.97 -25.23
C SER A 145 -10.48 8.91 -26.62
N GLU A 146 -10.32 10.07 -27.28
CA GLU A 146 -9.79 10.12 -28.65
C GLU A 146 -8.37 9.53 -28.79
N LYS A 147 -7.53 9.59 -27.74
CA LYS A 147 -6.13 9.15 -27.77
C LYS A 147 -5.66 8.61 -26.41
N PRO A 148 -6.03 7.38 -26.02
CA PRO A 148 -5.38 6.70 -24.90
C PRO A 148 -3.91 6.40 -25.25
N ASP A 149 -3.03 6.38 -24.25
CA ASP A 149 -1.63 6.00 -24.43
C ASP A 149 -1.50 4.50 -24.16
N ILE A 150 -1.36 3.71 -25.22
CA ILE A 150 -1.27 2.24 -25.17
C ILE A 150 0.14 1.83 -25.60
N ARG A 151 0.77 0.96 -24.81
CA ARG A 151 2.15 0.50 -25.02
C ARG A 151 2.25 -1.00 -24.86
N CYS A 152 3.01 -1.63 -25.76
CA CYS A 152 3.50 -2.97 -25.57
C CYS A 152 4.66 -2.92 -24.56
N ILE A 153 4.44 -3.43 -23.36
CA ILE A 153 5.35 -3.39 -22.22
C ILE A 153 5.90 -4.78 -21.90
N TYR A 154 7.16 -4.84 -21.50
CA TYR A 154 7.79 -6.09 -21.09
C TYR A 154 7.39 -6.45 -19.66
N GLN A 155 6.95 -7.70 -19.47
CA GLN A 155 6.78 -8.28 -18.14
C GLN A 155 8.07 -9.00 -17.76
N ASN A 156 8.73 -8.53 -16.69
CA ASN A 156 9.80 -9.30 -16.09
C ASN A 156 9.17 -10.45 -15.30
N GLU A 157 9.35 -11.69 -15.76
CA GLU A 157 8.97 -12.86 -14.98
C GLU A 157 9.80 -12.88 -13.68
N ALA A 158 9.28 -13.44 -12.59
CA ALA A 158 9.84 -13.38 -11.23
C ALA A 158 11.30 -13.90 -11.03
N GLY A 159 12.03 -14.21 -12.11
CA GLY A 159 13.39 -14.75 -12.15
C GLY A 159 14.50 -13.84 -11.64
N GLN A 160 14.20 -12.66 -11.10
CA GLN A 160 15.18 -11.81 -10.39
C GLN A 160 14.72 -11.41 -8.98
N ASN A 161 13.67 -12.03 -8.46
CA ASN A 161 13.28 -11.81 -7.07
C ASN A 161 14.17 -12.63 -6.12
N PHE A 162 15.41 -12.17 -5.91
CA PHE A 162 16.39 -12.82 -5.04
C PHE A 162 15.96 -12.86 -3.55
N PHE A 163 14.82 -12.26 -3.19
CA PHE A 163 14.24 -12.34 -1.85
C PHE A 163 13.50 -13.67 -1.59
N LEU A 164 13.12 -14.42 -2.62
CA LEU A 164 12.39 -15.69 -2.48
C LEU A 164 13.31 -16.91 -2.36
N SER A 165 14.63 -16.73 -2.51
CA SER A 165 15.64 -17.78 -2.41
C SER A 165 16.05 -18.06 -0.96
N GLN A 166 15.09 -18.17 -0.03
CA GLN A 166 15.37 -18.59 1.35
C GLN A 166 15.49 -20.12 1.38
N PRO A 167 16.57 -20.72 1.93
CA PRO A 167 16.64 -22.17 2.11
C PRO A 167 15.48 -22.64 3.00
N GLY A 168 14.55 -23.42 2.43
CA GLY A 168 13.37 -23.94 3.14
C GLY A 168 12.04 -23.28 2.76
N ALA A 169 12.04 -22.26 1.88
CA ALA A 169 10.81 -21.80 1.25
C ALA A 169 10.34 -22.82 0.21
N VAL A 170 9.06 -23.22 0.27
CA VAL A 170 8.40 -24.00 -0.79
C VAL A 170 8.61 -23.24 -2.09
N ALA A 171 9.13 -23.91 -3.12
CA ALA A 171 9.32 -23.31 -4.45
C ALA A 171 8.04 -22.55 -4.81
N PRO A 172 8.12 -21.29 -5.25
CA PRO A 172 6.92 -20.59 -5.70
C PRO A 172 6.32 -21.48 -6.79
N ASN A 173 5.05 -21.86 -6.63
CA ASN A 173 4.28 -22.42 -7.72
C ASN A 173 4.56 -21.52 -8.92
N GLN A 174 4.99 -22.11 -10.05
CA GLN A 174 5.10 -21.36 -11.28
C GLN A 174 3.80 -20.60 -11.43
N GLU A 175 3.88 -19.28 -11.35
CA GLU A 175 2.75 -18.37 -11.39
C GLU A 175 2.13 -18.57 -12.77
N THR A 176 1.17 -19.48 -12.86
CA THR A 176 0.48 -19.84 -14.11
C THR A 176 -0.45 -18.73 -14.57
N ASP A 177 -0.60 -17.68 -13.77
CA ASP A 177 -1.19 -16.40 -14.16
C ASP A 177 -0.12 -15.49 -14.79
N ARG A 178 0.26 -15.83 -16.03
CA ARG A 178 0.93 -14.86 -16.90
C ARG A 178 -0.03 -13.69 -17.16
N PHE A 179 0.41 -12.49 -16.79
CA PHE A 179 -0.24 -11.21 -17.14
C PHE A 179 0.15 -10.77 -18.57
#